data_AF-A0A2M7ZB24-F1
#
_entry.id   AF-A0A2M7ZB24-F1
#
_cell.length_a   1.000
_cell.length_b   1.000
_cell.length_c   1.000
_cell.angle_alpha   90.00
_cell.angle_beta   90.00
_cell.angle_gamma   90.00
#
_symmetry.space_group_name_H-M   'P 1'
#
loop_
_entity.id
_entity.type
_entity.pdbx_description
1 polymer ?
#
loop_
_entity_poly.entity_id
_entity_poly.type
_entity_poly.pdbx_seq_one_letter_code
_entity_poly.pdbx_strand_id
1 'polypeptide(L)'
;MKSLKYLILVILVQTNFILSQTKVDKIDSLLTNAFRINEFNGVALVSAGGHVLLHKGYGFYDIERKKKVNVTIPFYIGSLAKQFTSMLIMML
;
A
#
# COMPACT_ATOMS: atom_id res chain seq x y z
N MET A 1 31.33 -33.22 -8.56
CA MET A 1 31.63 -31.79 -8.90
C MET A 1 30.63 -31.13 -9.83
N LYS A 2 30.03 -31.82 -10.82
CA LYS A 2 29.02 -31.22 -11.71
C LYS A 2 27.70 -30.87 -10.99
N SER A 3 27.22 -31.72 -10.09
CA SER A 3 26.03 -31.47 -9.26
C SER A 3 26.14 -30.23 -8.36
N LEU A 4 27.34 -29.98 -7.81
CA LEU A 4 27.61 -28.80 -6.98
C LEU A 4 27.54 -27.49 -7.78
N LYS A 5 27.94 -27.51 -9.07
CA LYS A 5 27.82 -26.35 -9.97
C LYS A 5 26.37 -26.01 -10.28
N TYR A 6 25.51 -27.02 -10.49
CA TYR A 6 24.08 -26.79 -10.69
C TYR A 6 23.39 -26.25 -9.44
N LEU A 7 23.80 -26.69 -8.25
CA LEU A 7 23.28 -26.17 -6.98
C LEU A 7 23.65 -24.68 -6.78
N ILE A 8 24.91 -24.31 -7.07
CA ILE A 8 25.37 -22.92 -7.04
C ILE A 8 24.61 -22.05 -8.04
N LEU A 9 24.36 -22.57 -9.25
CA LEU A 9 23.59 -21.85 -10.27
C LEU A 9 22.16 -21.56 -9.81
N VAL A 10 21.49 -22.54 -9.20
CA VAL A 10 20.13 -22.36 -8.65
C VAL A 10 20.10 -21.31 -7.55
N ILE A 11 21.08 -21.30 -6.65
CA ILE A 11 21.19 -20.31 -5.57
C ILE A 11 21.42 -18.90 -6.14
N LEU A 12 22.25 -18.75 -7.18
CA LEU A 12 22.52 -17.47 -7.83
C LEU A 12 21.29 -16.90 -8.57
N VAL A 13 20.40 -17.73 -9.10
CA VAL A 13 19.15 -17.25 -9.72
C VAL A 13 18.16 -16.75 -8.66
N GLN A 14 18.14 -17.38 -7.47
CA GLN A 14 17.19 -17.05 -6.40
C GLN A 14 17.48 -15.69 -5.72
N THR A 15 18.73 -15.23 -5.68
CA THR A 15 19.10 -13.96 -5.02
C THR A 15 18.56 -12.72 -5.73
N ASN A 16 18.40 -12.78 -7.06
CA ASN A 16 17.89 -11.65 -7.85
C ASN A 16 16.43 -11.30 -7.53
N PHE A 17 15.61 -12.30 -7.16
CA PHE A 17 14.21 -12.07 -6.79
C PHE A 17 14.05 -11.33 -5.46
N ILE A 18 14.93 -11.59 -4.49
CA ILE A 18 14.87 -11.00 -3.15
C ILE A 18 15.24 -9.50 -3.18
N LEU A 19 16.15 -9.11 -4.08
CA LEU A 19 16.62 -7.73 -4.24
C LEU A 19 15.67 -6.84 -5.08
N SER A 20 14.64 -7.42 -5.71
CA SER A 20 13.73 -6.71 -6.63
C SER A 20 12.57 -5.96 -5.93
N GLN A 21 12.57 -5.81 -4.61
CA GLN A 21 11.47 -5.17 -3.90
C GLN A 21 11.30 -3.70 -4.33
N THR A 22 10.18 -3.37 -4.96
CA THR A 22 9.91 -2.01 -5.43
C THR A 22 9.56 -1.10 -4.25
N LYS A 23 9.65 0.23 -4.44
CA LYS A 23 9.18 1.20 -3.43
C LYS A 23 7.71 0.96 -3.06
N VAL A 24 6.90 0.54 -4.02
CA VAL A 24 5.47 0.24 -3.83
C VAL A 24 5.30 -0.97 -2.91
N ASP A 25 6.06 -2.04 -3.14
CA ASP A 25 6.01 -3.25 -2.31
C ASP A 25 6.37 -2.96 -0.86
N LYS A 26 7.35 -2.08 -0.63
CA LYS A 26 7.72 -1.64 0.73
C LYS A 26 6.60 -0.86 1.41
N ILE A 27 5.93 0.04 0.68
CA ILE A 27 4.79 0.79 1.22
C ILE A 27 3.62 -0.15 1.52
N ASP A 28 3.30 -1.08 0.61
CA ASP A 28 2.23 -2.04 0.82
C ASP A 28 2.51 -2.94 2.03
N SER A 29 3.76 -3.41 2.18
CA SER A 29 4.18 -4.19 3.34
C SER A 29 4.09 -3.38 4.63
N LEU A 30 4.46 -2.10 4.62
CA LEU A 30 4.36 -1.23 5.80
C LEU A 30 2.90 -1.09 6.23
N LEU A 31 2.00 -0.75 5.31
CA LEU A 31 0.58 -0.56 5.63
C LEU A 31 -0.10 -1.88 6.03
N THR A 32 0.30 -2.98 5.41
CA THR A 32 -0.16 -4.33 5.80
C THR A 32 0.27 -4.65 7.24
N ASN A 33 1.52 -4.37 7.59
CA ASN A 33 2.03 -4.59 8.94
C ASN A 33 1.37 -3.65 9.96
N ALA A 34 1.19 -2.38 9.62
CA ALA A 34 0.46 -1.41 10.45
C ALA A 34 -0.98 -1.87 10.73
N PHE A 35 -1.67 -2.42 9.73
CA PHE A 35 -2.97 -3.06 9.96
C PHE A 35 -2.90 -4.24 10.92
N ARG A 36 -1.89 -5.12 10.78
CA ARG A 36 -1.72 -6.29 11.68
C ARG A 36 -1.51 -5.91 13.14
N ILE A 37 -0.92 -4.75 13.41
CA ILE A 37 -0.73 -4.22 14.76
C ILE A 37 -1.82 -3.23 15.19
N ASN A 38 -2.93 -3.15 14.43
CA ASN A 38 -4.07 -2.27 14.67
C ASN A 38 -3.75 -0.75 14.64
N GLU A 39 -2.65 -0.36 14.02
CA GLU A 39 -2.28 1.05 13.83
C GLU A 39 -2.88 1.65 12.54
N PHE A 40 -3.39 0.82 11.63
CA PHE A 40 -3.94 1.30 10.37
C PHE A 40 -5.18 0.52 9.93
N ASN A 41 -6.25 1.21 9.53
CA ASN A 41 -7.45 0.63 8.91
C ASN A 41 -8.05 1.68 7.97
N GLY A 42 -8.04 1.42 6.66
CA GLY A 42 -8.46 2.44 5.68
C GLY A 42 -7.89 2.24 4.28
N VAL A 43 -7.91 3.29 3.48
CA VAL A 43 -7.42 3.30 2.08
C VAL A 43 -6.16 4.15 1.97
N ALA A 44 -5.18 3.69 1.19
CA ALA A 44 -4.01 4.47 0.83
C ALA A 44 -3.91 4.64 -0.70
N LEU A 45 -3.65 5.87 -1.13
CA LEU A 45 -3.34 6.25 -2.51
C LEU A 45 -1.92 6.86 -2.54
N VAL A 46 -1.04 6.29 -3.34
CA VAL A 46 0.32 6.81 -3.59
C VAL A 46 0.44 7.11 -5.06
N SER A 47 0.85 8.34 -5.40
CA SER A 47 1.14 8.75 -6.77
C SER A 47 2.48 9.46 -6.85
N ALA A 48 3.17 9.32 -7.99
CA ALA A 48 4.39 10.06 -8.29
C ALA A 48 4.41 10.41 -9.77
N GLY A 49 4.76 11.66 -10.09
CA GLY A 49 4.79 12.14 -11.48
C GLY A 49 3.43 12.01 -12.20
N GLY A 50 2.32 12.14 -11.48
CA GLY A 50 0.97 11.97 -12.04
C GLY A 50 0.53 10.53 -12.25
N HIS A 51 1.39 9.54 -11.98
CA HIS A 51 1.05 8.12 -12.08
C HIS A 51 0.67 7.56 -10.71
N VAL A 52 -0.44 6.82 -10.65
CA VAL A 52 -0.85 6.08 -9.45
C VAL A 52 0.03 4.86 -9.31
N LEU A 53 0.78 4.80 -8.21
CA LEU A 53 1.68 3.70 -7.86
C LEU A 53 1.03 2.69 -6.91
N LEU A 54 0.11 3.14 -6.05
CA LEU A 54 -0.66 2.31 -5.12
C LEU A 54 -2.05 2.91 -4.96
N HIS A 55 -3.09 2.08 -4.99
CA HIS A 55 -4.45 2.46 -4.61
C HIS A 55 -5.15 1.25 -4.00
N LYS A 56 -5.14 1.14 -2.68
CA LYS A 56 -5.52 -0.11 -1.99
C LYS A 56 -6.21 0.15 -0.66
N GLY A 57 -7.19 -0.70 -0.35
CA GLY A 57 -7.85 -0.77 0.95
C GLY A 57 -7.19 -1.80 1.87
N TYR A 58 -7.12 -1.49 3.16
CA TYR A 58 -6.54 -2.29 4.22
C TYR A 58 -7.55 -2.41 5.37
N GLY A 59 -7.70 -3.62 5.89
CA GLY A 59 -8.60 -3.91 7.00
C GLY A 59 -10.09 -3.97 6.63
N PHE A 60 -10.96 -3.50 7.53
CA PHE A 60 -12.41 -3.68 7.50
C PHE A 60 -13.17 -2.36 7.70
N TYR A 61 -14.22 -2.13 6.90
CA TYR A 61 -15.15 -1.02 7.12
C TYR A 61 -16.32 -1.42 8.03
N ASP A 62 -16.57 -2.72 8.15
CA ASP A 62 -17.49 -3.30 9.12
C ASP A 62 -16.76 -4.48 9.79
N ILE A 63 -16.28 -4.26 11.01
CA ILE A 63 -15.48 -5.23 11.76
C ILE A 63 -16.34 -6.43 12.17
N GLU A 64 -17.56 -6.17 12.65
CA GLU A 64 -18.48 -7.21 13.12
C GLU A 64 -18.86 -8.18 12.00
N ARG A 65 -19.17 -7.63 10.82
CA ARG A 65 -19.52 -8.42 9.63
C ARG A 65 -18.31 -8.81 8.78
N LYS A 66 -17.09 -8.50 9.23
CA LYS A 66 -15.82 -8.78 8.53
C LYS A 66 -15.80 -8.28 7.08
N LYS A 67 -16.43 -7.13 6.80
CA LYS A 67 -16.46 -6.57 5.45
C LYS A 67 -15.22 -5.73 5.19
N LYS A 68 -14.43 -6.14 4.20
CA LYS A 68 -13.14 -5.52 3.88
C LYS A 68 -13.27 -4.13 3.29
N VAL A 69 -12.37 -3.22 3.67
CA VAL A 69 -12.25 -1.91 3.02
C VAL A 69 -11.93 -2.09 1.54
N ASN A 70 -12.57 -1.28 0.70
CA ASN A 70 -12.17 -1.08 -0.69
C ASN A 70 -12.03 0.42 -0.99
N VAL A 71 -11.45 0.76 -2.15
CA VAL A 71 -11.11 2.14 -2.54
C VAL A 71 -12.31 3.06 -2.78
N THR A 72 -13.53 2.52 -2.87
CA THR A 72 -14.75 3.28 -3.14
C THR A 72 -15.55 3.62 -1.88
N ILE A 73 -15.14 3.09 -0.72
CA ILE A 73 -15.86 3.31 0.53
C ILE A 73 -15.64 4.75 1.02
N PRO A 74 -16.70 5.50 1.36
CA PRO A 74 -16.56 6.84 1.90
C PRO A 74 -16.06 6.80 3.35
N PHE A 75 -15.21 7.77 3.71
CA PHE A 75 -14.72 7.99 5.07
C PHE A 75 -15.06 9.41 5.52
N TYR A 76 -15.31 9.58 6.81
CA TYR A 76 -15.40 10.91 7.41
C TYR A 76 -13.99 11.53 7.49
N ILE A 77 -13.71 12.50 6.63
CA ILE A 77 -12.36 13.07 6.46
C ILE A 77 -12.01 14.18 7.46
N GLY A 78 -12.96 14.59 8.31
CA GLY A 78 -12.74 15.55 9.39
C GLY A 78 -12.08 16.86 8.93
N SER A 79 -10.99 17.26 9.58
CA SER A 79 -10.28 18.51 9.28
C SER A 79 -9.73 18.61 7.86
N LEU A 80 -9.60 17.51 7.10
CA LEU A 80 -9.24 17.56 5.69
C LEU A 80 -10.29 18.31 4.85
N ALA A 81 -11.55 18.38 5.30
CA ALA A 81 -12.58 19.19 4.65
C ALA A 81 -12.18 20.67 4.47
N LYS A 82 -11.33 21.20 5.36
CA LYS A 82 -10.87 22.61 5.31
C LYS A 82 -10.03 22.93 4.07
N GLN A 83 -9.33 21.94 3.50
CA GLN A 83 -8.56 22.13 2.28
C GLN A 83 -9.49 22.46 1.10
N PHE A 84 -10.64 21.77 1.02
CA PHE A 84 -11.64 22.02 -0.01
C PHE A 84 -12.29 23.40 0.15
N THR A 85 -12.68 23.78 1.38
CA THR A 85 -13.25 25.11 1.63
C THR A 85 -12.25 26.23 1.31
N SER A 86 -10.98 26.05 1.67
CA SER A 86 -9.92 27.03 1.36
C SER A 86 -9.73 27.19 -0.15
N MET A 87 -9.73 26.08 -0.89
CA MET A 87 -9.66 26.11 -2.36
C MET A 87 -10.84 26.86 -2.97
N LEU A 88 -12.07 26.65 -2.49
CA LEU A 88 -13.25 27.37 -2.98
C LEU A 88 -13.11 28.89 -2.77
N ILE A 89 -12.55 29.32 -1.64
CA ILE A 89 -12.28 30.75 -1.39
C ILE A 89 -11.21 31.29 -2.34
N MET A 90 -10.16 30.52 -2.63
CA MET A 90 -9.08 30.93 -3.55
C MET A 90 -9.52 31.09 -5.02
N MET A 91 -10.65 30.48 -5.40
CA MET A 91 -11.18 30.58 -6.77
C MET A 91 -12.04 31.84 -7.00
N LEU A 92 -12.36 32.59 -5.95
CA LEU A 92 -13.10 33.86 -6.02
C LEU A 92 -12.16 35.00 -6.44
#